data_AF-A0A830FKP3-F1
#
_entry.id   AF-A0A830FKP3-F1
#
_cell.length_a   1.000
_cell.length_b   1.000
_cell.length_c   1.000
_cell.angle_alpha   90.00
_cell.angle_beta   90.00
_cell.angle_gamma   90.00
#
_symmetry.space_group_name_H-M   'P 1'
#
loop_
_entity.id
_entity.type
_entity.pdbx_description
1 polymer ?
#
loop_
_entity_poly.entity_id
_entity_poly.type
_entity_poly.pdbx_seq_one_letter_code
_entity_poly.pdbx_strand_id
1 'polypeptide(L)' 'MRKRLRANPFGVVAVASVTLLCVLVAGAGAVAVIARSVHSWRSLFFMEQAMAFLLPAVKVLMVVGVVASVGLVLRIR' A
#
# COMPACT_ATOMS: atom_id res chain seq x y z
N MET A 1 2.18 -0.08 25.65
CA MET A 1 1.86 -0.12 24.20
C MET A 1 0.74 -1.11 23.85
N ARG A 2 0.87 -2.43 24.12
CA ARG A 2 -0.09 -3.48 23.70
C ARG A 2 -1.56 -3.25 24.12
N LYS A 3 -1.83 -2.70 25.31
CA LYS A 3 -3.21 -2.41 25.77
C LYS A 3 -3.92 -1.31 24.95
N ARG A 4 -3.19 -0.33 24.41
CA ARG A 4 -3.77 0.76 23.59
C ARG A 4 -4.11 0.29 22.16
N LEU A 5 -3.29 -0.58 21.56
CA LEU A 5 -3.57 -1.20 20.26
C LEU A 5 -4.85 -2.07 20.28
N ARG A 6 -5.09 -2.77 21.39
CA ARG A 6 -6.30 -3.59 21.57
C ARG A 6 -7.59 -2.76 21.69
N ALA A 7 -7.47 -1.50 22.09
CA ALA A 7 -8.61 -0.61 22.27
C ALA A 7 -9.16 -0.07 20.93
N ASN A 8 -8.36 -0.01 19.86
CA ASN A 8 -8.77 0.52 18.54
C ASN A 8 -8.19 -0.29 17.35
N PRO A 9 -8.62 -1.56 17.16
CA PRO A 9 -8.11 -2.41 16.08
C PRO A 9 -8.31 -1.80 14.69
N PHE A 10 -9.44 -1.13 14.44
CA PHE A 10 -9.75 -0.49 13.16
C PHE A 10 -8.82 0.69 12.83
N GLY A 11 -8.48 1.52 13.81
CA GLY A 11 -7.56 2.65 13.60
C GLY A 11 -6.14 2.17 13.31
N VAL A 12 -5.70 1.09 13.96
CA VAL A 12 -4.41 0.46 13.72
C VAL A 12 -4.34 -0.10 12.30
N VAL A 13 -5.39 -0.79 11.84
CA VAL A 13 -5.48 -1.32 10.49
C VAL A 13 -5.48 -0.18 9.46
N ALA A 14 -6.23 0.89 9.69
CA ALA A 14 -6.25 2.04 8.78
C ALA A 14 -4.86 2.69 8.62
N VAL A 15 -4.16 2.96 9.74
CA VAL A 15 -2.80 3.52 9.70
C VAL A 15 -1.81 2.55 9.04
N ALA A 16 -1.90 1.25 9.35
CA ALA A 16 -1.04 0.24 8.72
C ALA A 16 -1.28 0.16 7.21
N SER A 17 -2.53 0.18 6.75
CA SER A 17 -2.89 0.19 5.33
C SER A 17 -2.35 1.42 4.59
N VAL A 18 -2.49 2.61 5.18
CA VAL A 18 -1.94 3.85 4.59
C VAL A 18 -0.41 3.80 4.53
N THR A 19 0.24 3.33 5.60
CA THR A 19 1.70 3.20 5.64
C THR A 19 2.19 2.22 4.56
N LEU A 20 1.52 1.08 4.40
CA LEU A 20 1.88 0.10 3.37
C LEU A 20 1.69 0.66 1.95
N LEU A 21 0.61 1.44 1.72
CA LEU A 21 0.39 2.13 0.45
C LEU A 21 1.53 3.08 0.11
N CYS A 22 1.97 3.91 1.07
CA CYS A 22 3.11 4.80 0.86
C CYS A 22 4.38 4.04 0.50
N VAL A 23 4.68 2.94 1.19
CA VAL A 23 5.85 2.10 0.92
C VAL A 23 5.77 1.48 -0.49
N LEU A 24 4.59 0.98 -0.90
CA LEU A 24 4.39 0.43 -2.24
C LEU A 24 4.59 1.48 -3.33
N VAL A 25 4.04 2.69 -3.15
CA VAL A 25 4.21 3.79 -4.11
C VAL A 25 5.67 4.22 -4.20
N ALA A 26 6.38 4.33 -3.06
CA ALA A 26 7.80 4.63 -3.04
C ALA A 26 8.62 3.53 -3.74
N GLY A 27 8.29 2.26 -3.51
CA GLY A 27 8.90 1.12 -4.19
C GLY A 27 8.68 1.14 -5.70
N ALA A 28 7.47 1.47 -6.16
CA ALA A 28 7.17 1.64 -7.58
C ALA A 28 8.05 2.72 -8.23
N GLY A 29 8.18 3.86 -7.56
CA GLY A 29 9.04 4.96 -8.00
C GLY A 29 10.51 4.55 -8.08
N ALA A 30 11.02 3.82 -7.08
CA ALA A 30 12.39 3.32 -7.08
C ALA A 30 12.66 2.35 -8.23
N VAL A 31 11.73 1.41 -8.49
CA VAL A 31 11.82 0.47 -9.62
C VAL A 31 11.82 1.22 -10.95
N ALA A 32 10.97 2.24 -11.10
CA ALA A 32 10.92 3.06 -12.31
C ALA A 32 12.25 3.80 -12.58
N VAL A 33 12.86 4.37 -11.54
CA VAL A 33 14.15 5.06 -11.65
C VAL A 33 15.27 4.08 -12.02
N ILE A 34 15.35 2.94 -11.34
CA ILE A 34 16.35 1.90 -11.64
C ILE A 34 16.17 1.38 -13.06
N ALA A 35 14.93 1.18 -13.49
CA ALA A 35 14.64 0.64 -14.80
C ALA A 35 15.12 1.56 -15.92
N ARG A 36 14.92 2.88 -15.72
CA ARG A 36 15.37 3.93 -16.63
C ARG A 36 16.90 4.07 -16.66
N SER A 37 17.57 3.89 -15.53
CA SER A 37 19.04 3.94 -15.44
C SER A 37 19.73 2.77 -16.14
N VAL A 38 19.11 1.58 -16.16
CA VAL A 38 19.70 0.37 -16.77
C VAL A 38 19.44 0.29 -18.29
N HIS A 39 18.41 0.99 -18.77
CA HIS A 39 18.07 1.17 -20.20
C HIS A 39 18.06 -0.11 -21.08
N SER A 40 17.85 -1.27 -20.48
CA SER A 40 17.78 -2.57 -21.16
C SER A 40 16.33 -3.00 -21.41
N TRP A 41 16.06 -3.68 -22.52
CA TRP A 41 14.75 -4.28 -22.84
C TRP A 41 14.20 -5.19 -21.72
N ARG A 42 15.08 -5.89 -21.00
CA ARG A 42 14.71 -6.76 -19.87
C ARG A 42 14.29 -5.97 -18.62
N SER A 43 14.85 -4.77 -18.45
CA SER A 43 14.51 -3.86 -17.36
C SER A 43 13.12 -3.24 -17.55
N LEU A 44 12.78 -2.86 -18.79
CA LEU A 44 11.44 -2.38 -19.16
C LEU A 44 10.36 -3.46 -18.92
N PHE A 45 10.64 -4.72 -19.26
CA PHE A 45 9.73 -5.83 -18.99
C PHE A 45 9.48 -6.08 -17.48
N PHE A 46 10.52 -5.97 -16.66
CA PHE A 46 10.39 -6.06 -15.20
C PHE A 46 9.61 -4.90 -14.61
N MET A 47 9.76 -3.69 -15.18
CA MET A 47 8.98 -2.52 -14.78
C MET A 47 7.48 -2.68 -15.09
N GLU A 48 7.15 -3.21 -16.27
CA GLU A 48 5.78 -3.55 -16.66
C GLU A 48 5.17 -4.60 -15.72
N GLN A 49 5.89 -5.69 -15.41
CA GLN A 49 5.43 -6.69 -14.44
C GLN A 49 5.24 -6.11 -13.04
N ALA A 50 6.17 -5.27 -12.56
CA ALA A 50 6.07 -4.64 -11.26
C ALA A 50 4.85 -3.71 -11.19
N MET A 51 4.61 -2.90 -12.22
CA MET A 51 3.43 -2.03 -12.34
C MET A 51 2.14 -2.84 -12.40
N ALA A 52 2.12 -3.93 -13.17
CA ALA A 52 0.97 -4.83 -13.29
C ALA A 52 0.59 -5.47 -11.94
N PHE A 53 1.57 -5.72 -11.06
CA PHE A 53 1.32 -6.23 -9.70
C PHE A 53 0.96 -5.11 -8.70
N LEU A 54 1.49 -3.92 -8.89
CA LEU A 54 1.26 -2.77 -8.02
C LEU A 54 -0.19 -2.27 -8.08
N LEU A 55 -0.78 -2.24 -9.27
CA LEU A 55 -2.16 -1.81 -9.48
C LEU A 55 -3.20 -2.62 -8.67
N PRO A 56 -3.22 -3.96 -8.72
CA PRO A 56 -4.13 -4.76 -7.90
C PRO A 56 -3.80 -4.66 -6.41
N ALA A 57 -2.52 -4.61 -6.03
CA ALA A 57 -2.12 -4.45 -4.63
C ALA A 57 -2.63 -3.13 -4.03
N VAL A 58 -2.48 -2.01 -4.75
CA VAL A 58 -2.99 -0.70 -4.35
C VAL A 58 -4.51 -0.71 -4.22
N LYS A 59 -5.23 -1.31 -5.19
CA LYS A 59 -6.69 -1.43 -5.12
C LYS A 59 -7.14 -2.21 -3.88
N VAL A 60 -6.54 -3.36 -3.61
CA VAL A 60 -6.87 -4.17 -2.42
C VAL A 60 -6.62 -3.38 -1.14
N LEU A 61 -5.47 -2.72 -1.03
CA LEU A 61 -5.15 -1.90 0.15
C LEU A 61 -6.06 -0.70 0.33
N MET A 62 -6.49 -0.06 -0.76
CA MET A 62 -7.45 1.03 -0.70
C MET A 62 -8.80 0.53 -0.17
N VAL A 63 -9.29 -0.61 -0.65
CA VAL A 63 -10.53 -1.23 -0.15
C VAL A 63 -10.41 -1.57 1.32
N VAL A 64 -9.31 -2.22 1.75
CA VAL A 64 -9.08 -2.56 3.17
C VAL A 64 -9.03 -1.29 4.03
N GLY A 65 -8.33 -0.25 3.59
CA GLY A 65 -8.25 1.04 4.29
C GLY A 65 -9.61 1.71 4.43
N VAL A 66 -10.44 1.71 3.38
CA VAL A 66 -11.81 2.25 3.41
C VAL A 66 -12.68 1.46 4.37
N VAL A 67 -12.70 0.13 4.28
CA VAL A 67 -13.48 -0.73 5.17
C VAL A 67 -13.07 -0.54 6.64
N ALA A 68 -11.76 -0.47 6.91
CA ALA A 68 -11.25 -0.21 8.25
C ALA A 68 -11.65 1.18 8.77
N SER A 69 -11.62 2.20 7.90
CA SER A 69 -12.03 3.56 8.26
C SER A 69 -13.52 3.66 8.54
N VAL A 70 -14.37 3.04 7.72
CA VAL A 70 -15.82 2.96 7.94
C VAL A 70 -16.13 2.19 9.23
N GLY A 71 -15.47 1.06 9.46
CA GLY A 71 -15.60 0.30 10.71
C GLY A 71 -15.18 1.09 11.96
N LEU A 72 -14.16 1.95 11.82
CA LEU A 72 -13.77 2.87 12.90
C LEU A 72 -14.85 3.93 13.16
N VAL A 73 -15.39 4.57 12.11
CA VAL A 73 -16.45 5.59 12.23
C VAL A 73 -17.72 5.00 12.86
N LEU A 74 -18.14 3.81 12.42
CA LEU A 74 -19.30 3.10 12.97
C LEU A 74 -19.14 2.70 14.44
N ARG A 75 -17.91 2.57 14.94
CA ARG A 75 -17.64 2.26 16.35
C ARG A 75 -17.59 3.50 17.24
N ILE A 76 -17.32 4.68 16.66
CA ILE A 76 -17.23 5.95 17.39
C ILE A 76 -18.61 6.61 17.49
N ARG A 77 -19.51 6.40 16.52
CA ARG A 77 -20.94 6.71 16.62
C ARG A 77 -21.67 5.70 17.50
#